data_AF-A0A928VTH7-F1
#
_entry.id   AF-A0A928VTH7-F1
#
_cell.length_a   1.000
_cell.length_b   1.000
_cell.length_c   1.000
_cell.angle_alpha   90.00
_cell.angle_beta   90.00
_cell.angle_gamma   90.00
#
_symmetry.space_group_name_H-M   'P 1'
#
loop_
_entity.id
_entity.type
_entity.pdbx_description
1 polymer ?
#
loop_
_entity_poly.entity_id
_entity_poly.type
_entity_poly.pdbx_seq_one_letter_code
_entity_poly.pdbx_strand_id
1 'polypeptide(L)' 'MTRNIHDSFAKEWMKELLSDFGEVEIETQITGEVRTIDIVFQPPTKSSNPSVSSDASPLTTA' A
#
# COMPACT_ATOMS: atom_id res chain seq x y z
N MET A 1 20.16 -11.54 5.14
CA MET A 1 20.83 -11.90 6.41
C MET A 1 19.89 -11.57 7.56
N THR A 2 18.78 -12.30 7.68
CA THR A 2 17.88 -12.25 8.82
C THR A 2 18.15 -13.51 9.63
N ARG A 3 19.21 -13.45 10.45
CA ARG A 3 19.71 -14.59 11.26
C ARG A 3 19.00 -14.73 12.62
N ASN A 4 17.86 -14.06 12.82
CA ASN A 4 17.11 -14.10 14.08
C ASN A 4 15.67 -14.50 13.80
N ILE A 5 15.23 -15.64 14.35
CA ILE A 5 13.85 -16.13 14.27
C ILE A 5 12.83 -15.08 14.73
N HIS A 6 13.23 -14.19 15.65
CA HIS A 6 12.41 -13.10 16.17
C HIS A 6 12.11 -12.02 15.13
N ASP A 7 13.05 -11.75 14.22
CA ASP A 7 12.88 -10.75 13.17
C ASP A 7 11.92 -11.26 12.10
N SER A 8 12.09 -12.51 11.66
CA SER A 8 11.17 -13.19 10.74
C SER A 8 9.77 -13.32 11.34
N PHE A 9 9.66 -13.70 12.61
CA PHE A 9 8.37 -13.77 13.31
C PHE A 9 7.70 -12.39 13.41
N ALA A 10 8.42 -11.34 13.79
CA ALA A 10 7.85 -10.00 13.89
C ALA A 10 7.35 -9.48 12.55
N LYS A 11 8.10 -9.76 11.47
CA LYS A 11 7.74 -9.42 10.09
C LYS A 11 6.48 -10.15 9.63
N GLU A 12 6.42 -11.48 9.83
CA GLU A 12 5.25 -12.28 9.50
C GLU A 12 4.03 -11.88 10.33
N TRP A 13 4.21 -11.64 11.64
CA TRP A 13 3.15 -11.19 12.52
C TRP A 13 2.59 -9.82 12.13
N MET A 14 3.45 -8.89 11.73
CA MET A 14 3.03 -7.57 11.28
C MET A 14 2.27 -7.64 9.95
N LYS A 15 2.66 -8.54 9.05
CA LYS A 15 1.90 -8.82 7.84
C LYS A 15 0.52 -9.39 8.16
N GLU A 16 0.43 -10.38 9.06
CA GLU A 16 -0.85 -10.97 9.45
C GLU A 16 -1.78 -9.93 10.09
N LEU A 17 -1.24 -9.10 10.99
CA LEU A 17 -2.00 -8.05 11.68
C LEU A 17 -2.53 -6.98 10.71
N LEU A 18 -1.72 -6.60 9.72
CA LEU A 18 -2.04 -5.52 8.79
C LEU A 18 -2.77 -6.01 7.54
N SER A 19 -2.80 -7.32 7.26
CA SER A 19 -3.48 -7.91 6.11
C SER A 19 -4.99 -7.62 6.09
N ASP A 20 -5.62 -7.50 7.25
CA ASP A 20 -7.04 -7.13 7.36
C ASP A 20 -7.29 -5.66 7.01
N PHE A 21 -6.24 -4.84 7.06
CA PHE A 21 -6.30 -3.39 6.89
C PHE A 21 -5.69 -2.91 5.58
N GLY A 22 -5.15 -3.78 4.73
CA GLY A 22 -4.51 -3.39 3.47
C GLY A 22 -3.50 -4.40 2.94
N GLU A 23 -2.76 -3.99 1.91
CA GLU A 23 -1.71 -4.81 1.30
C GLU A 23 -0.39 -4.56 2.04
N VAL A 24 0.29 -5.64 2.41
CA VAL A 24 1.56 -5.60 3.14
C VAL A 24 2.60 -6.42 2.40
N GLU A 25 3.71 -5.78 2.05
CA GLU A 25 4.90 -6.44 1.51
C GLU A 25 6.01 -6.43 2.55
N ILE A 26 6.73 -7.55 2.66
CA ILE A 26 7.88 -7.71 3.56
C ILE A 26 9.13 -7.89 2.70
N GLU A 27 10.26 -7.34 3.15
CA GLU A 27 11.58 -7.49 2.53
C GLU A 27 11.64 -7.00 1.06
N THR A 28 10.91 -5.91 0.75
CA THR A 28 10.90 -5.32 -0.59
C THR A 28 12.27 -4.72 -0.92
N GLN A 29 12.87 -5.18 -2.02
CA GLN A 29 14.16 -4.68 -2.51
C GLN A 29 13.95 -3.44 -3.41
N ILE A 30 14.71 -2.37 -3.15
CA ILE A 30 14.66 -1.16 -3.99
C ILE A 30 15.51 -1.39 -5.23
N THR A 31 14.90 -1.35 -6.42
CA THR A 31 15.62 -1.50 -7.69
C THR A 31 16.47 -0.26 -7.93
N GLY A 32 17.80 -0.38 -7.75
CA GLY A 32 18.76 0.71 -7.93
C GLY A 32 19.53 1.12 -6.67
N GLU A 33 19.18 0.59 -5.50
CA GLU A 33 19.89 0.84 -4.24
C GLU A 33 20.15 -0.48 -3.51
N VAL A 34 21.28 -0.60 -2.80
CA VAL A 34 21.59 -1.77 -1.94
C VAL A 34 20.89 -1.61 -0.59
N ARG A 35 19.60 -1.33 -0.63
CA ARG A 35 18.75 -1.18 0.55
C ARG A 35 17.47 -1.99 0.37
N THR A 36 17.06 -2.61 1.47
CA THR A 36 15.83 -3.41 1.58
C THR A 36 14.93 -2.73 2.59
N ILE A 37 13.65 -2.62 2.25
CA ILE A 37 12.64 -2.15 3.18
C ILE A 37 12.11 -3.37 3.92
N ASP A 38 12.13 -3.34 5.25
CA ASP A 38 11.65 -4.48 6.02
C ASP A 38 10.15 -4.70 5.83
N ILE A 39 9.34 -3.63 5.87
CA ILE A 39 7.88 -3.70 5.76
C ILE A 39 7.36 -2.48 4.99
N VAL A 40 6.54 -2.74 3.97
CA VAL A 40 5.79 -1.74 3.22
C VAL A 40 4.30 -2.02 3.43
N PHE A 41 3.58 -1.04 3.96
CA PHE A 41 2.13 -1.13 4.14
C PHE A 41 1.42 -0.15 3.20
N GLN A 42 0.46 -0.67 2.44
CA GLN A 42 -0.40 0.08 1.54
C GLN A 42 -1.85 -0.02 2.04
N PRO A 43 -2.41 1.05 2.61
CA PRO A 43 -3.81 1.04 3.03
C PRO A 43 -4.73 0.92 1.79
N PRO A 44 -5.90 0.25 1.91
CA PRO A 44 -6.89 0.17 0.87
C PRO A 44 -7.32 1.60 0.60
N THR A 45 -7.13 2.03 -0.64
CA THR A 45 -7.45 3.37 -1.07
C THR A 45 -8.95 3.62 -0.87
N LYS A 46 -9.33 4.26 0.24
CA LYS A 46 -10.50 5.13 0.22
C LYS A 46 -10.10 6.37 -0.56
N SER A 47 -9.98 6.23 -1.88
CA SER A 47 -9.86 7.37 -2.79
C SER A 47 -11.20 8.10 -2.85
N SER A 48 -11.64 8.68 -1.74
CA SER A 48 -12.57 9.79 -1.78
C SER A 48 -11.72 11.05 -1.77
N ASN A 49 -11.13 11.37 -2.92
CA ASN A 49 -10.79 12.76 -3.21
C ASN A 49 -12.02 13.35 -3.93
N PRO A 50 -12.91 14.11 -3.27
CA PRO A 50 -13.99 14.81 -3.96
C PRO A 50 -13.43 16.06 -4.64
N SER A 51 -12.53 15.91 -5.62
CA SER A 51 -12.08 17.02 -6.45
C SER A 51 -12.79 16.98 -7.80
N VAL A 52 -13.96 17.63 -7.81
CA VAL A 52 -14.41 18.58 -8.83
C VAL A 52 -14.10 18.21 -10.29
N SER A 53 -15.07 17.62 -10.98
CA SER A 53 -15.25 17.85 -12.43
C SER A 53 -16.56 18.59 -12.64
N SER A 54 -16.46 19.91 -12.57
CA SER A 54 -17.39 20.84 -13.19
C SER A 54 -17.35 20.61 -14.70
N ASP A 55 -18.23 19.77 -15.23
CA ASP A 55 -18.49 19.76 -16.67
C ASP A 55 -19.84 20.41 -16.92
N ALA A 56 -19.77 21.59 -17.52
CA ALA A 56 -20.89 22.44 -17.84
C ALA A 56 -21.79 21.76 -18.89
N SER A 57 -23.10 21.92 -18.70
CA SER A 57 -24.15 21.71 -19.72
C SER A 57 -23.84 22.44 -21.04
N PRO A 58 -24.64 22.31 -22.13
CA PRO A 58 -25.78 21.42 -22.41
C PRO A 58 -25.70 20.78 -23.84
N LEU A 59 -26.57 19.81 -24.18
CA LEU A 59 -27.19 19.85 -25.51
C LEU A 59 -28.54 19.15 -25.58
N THR A 60 -29.50 19.94 -26.05
CA THR A 60 -30.87 19.60 -26.40
C THR A 60 -30.90 18.64 -27.59
N THR A 61 -31.83 17.70 -27.62
CA THR A 61 -32.42 17.18 -28.87
C THR A 61 -33.86 16.79 -28.57
N ALA A 62 -34.74 17.51 -29.23
CA ALA A 62 -36.19 17.40 -29.22
C ALA A 62 -36.68 16.19 -30.03
#